data_AF-A0A7X6TWJ2-F1
#
_entry.id   AF-A0A7X6TWJ2-F1
#
_cell.length_a   1.000
_cell.length_b   1.000
_cell.length_c   1.000
_cell.angle_alpha   90.00
_cell.angle_beta   90.00
_cell.angle_gamma   90.00
#
_symmetry.space_group_name_H-M   'P 1'
#
loop_
_entity.id
_entity.type
_entity.pdbx_description
1 polymer ?
#
loop_
_entity_poly.entity_id
_entity_poly.type
_entity_poly.pdbx_seq_one_letter_code
_entity_poly.pdbx_strand_id
1 'polypeptide(L)'
;MSERKIKKSLKNAVHQAPIDILENLKSHQAERMEEHDDITRQTPKKSIMNKRFIPFTVAAAAFIGIFFHWQSSYVWADSQVYFDVNPSIRITTNKNDKVIGMNGINQEAKQIIESMDYKGKTIIQVTEDLMDQLLEKNYLTETDKYILLSVYNKKTVKAE
;
A
#
# COMPACT_ATOMS: atom_id res chain seq x y z
N MET A 1 -47.31 47.04 -32.47
CA MET A 1 -48.34 46.20 -31.83
C MET A 1 -49.56 47.09 -31.56
N SER A 2 -50.78 46.71 -31.97
CA SER A 2 -51.95 47.60 -31.81
C SER A 2 -52.45 47.62 -30.36
N GLU A 3 -52.78 48.80 -29.84
CA GLU A 3 -53.34 49.03 -28.50
C GLU A 3 -54.56 48.14 -28.20
N ARG A 4 -55.40 47.89 -29.23
CA ARG A 4 -56.56 46.99 -29.12
C ARG A 4 -56.15 45.55 -28.79
N LYS A 5 -55.03 45.08 -29.34
CA LYS A 5 -54.49 43.74 -29.09
C LYS A 5 -53.98 43.61 -27.65
N ILE A 6 -53.34 44.67 -27.14
CA ILE A 6 -52.84 44.73 -25.76
C ILE A 6 -54.00 44.71 -24.76
N LYS A 7 -55.02 45.57 -24.95
CA LYS A 7 -56.21 45.61 -24.10
C LYS A 7 -56.96 44.28 -24.07
N LYS A 8 -57.09 43.63 -25.23
CA LYS A 8 -57.71 42.29 -25.33
C LYS A 8 -56.88 41.22 -24.60
N SER A 9 -55.56 41.24 -24.74
CA SER A 9 -54.66 40.29 -24.06
C SER A 9 -54.72 40.47 -22.54
N LEU A 10 -54.70 41.72 -22.05
CA LEU A 10 -54.77 42.02 -20.63
C LEU A 10 -56.12 41.60 -20.04
N LYS A 11 -57.22 41.91 -20.73
CA LYS A 11 -58.57 41.49 -20.32
C LYS A 11 -58.64 39.97 -20.20
N ASN A 12 -58.11 39.24 -21.17
CA ASN A 12 -58.10 37.78 -21.14
C ASN A 12 -57.22 37.23 -20.00
N ALA A 13 -56.04 37.81 -19.79
CA ALA A 13 -55.13 37.39 -18.72
C ALA A 13 -55.76 37.57 -17.33
N VAL A 14 -56.41 38.70 -17.08
CA VAL A 14 -57.13 38.95 -15.81
C VAL A 14 -58.32 38.01 -15.67
N HIS A 15 -59.07 37.74 -16.73
CA HIS A 15 -60.25 36.88 -16.66
C HIS A 15 -59.90 35.40 -16.48
N GLN A 16 -58.74 34.97 -16.98
CA GLN A 16 -58.22 33.60 -16.82
C GLN A 16 -57.35 33.45 -15.57
N ALA A 17 -57.01 34.55 -14.89
CA ALA A 17 -56.19 34.49 -13.69
C ALA A 17 -57.02 33.84 -12.56
N PRO A 18 -56.43 32.88 -11.83
CA PRO A 18 -57.08 32.29 -10.69
C PRO A 18 -56.95 33.25 -9.49
N ILE A 19 -57.71 34.33 -9.50
CA ILE A 19 -57.61 35.43 -8.52
C ILE A 19 -58.22 35.01 -7.18
N ASP A 20 -59.31 34.21 -7.20
CA ASP A 20 -60.09 33.84 -6.01
C ASP A 20 -59.85 32.40 -5.51
N ILE A 21 -58.78 31.73 -5.96
CA ILE A 21 -58.49 30.35 -5.52
C ILE A 21 -57.85 30.28 -4.15
N LEU A 22 -57.47 31.41 -3.54
CA LEU A 22 -56.72 31.44 -2.28
C LEU A 22 -57.45 30.74 -1.14
N GLU A 23 -58.75 31.02 -0.97
CA GLU A 23 -59.55 30.41 0.10
C GLU A 23 -59.76 28.91 -0.13
N ASN A 24 -59.87 28.50 -1.41
CA ASN A 24 -59.93 27.08 -1.78
C ASN A 24 -58.59 26.38 -1.55
N LEU A 25 -57.47 27.03 -1.83
CA LEU A 25 -56.13 26.48 -1.57
C LEU A 25 -55.84 26.35 -0.07
N LYS A 26 -56.32 27.29 0.76
CA LYS A 26 -56.17 27.22 2.22
C LYS A 26 -57.01 26.11 2.85
N SER A 27 -58.17 25.78 2.27
CA SER A 27 -59.06 24.75 2.81
C SER A 27 -58.59 23.33 2.50
N HIS A 28 -57.71 23.16 1.51
CA HIS A 28 -57.04 21.89 1.27
C HIS A 28 -55.96 21.66 2.33
N GLN A 29 -56.05 20.53 3.04
CA GLN A 29 -54.99 20.11 3.94
C GLN A 29 -53.76 19.75 3.08
N ALA A 30 -52.77 20.63 3.07
CA ALA A 30 -51.52 20.37 2.37
C ALA A 30 -50.89 19.09 2.94
N GLU A 31 -50.75 18.08 2.10
CA GLU A 31 -50.01 16.86 2.45
C GLU A 31 -48.56 17.27 2.70
N ARG A 32 -48.08 17.02 3.92
CA ARG A 32 -46.71 17.38 4.29
C ARG A 32 -45.77 16.51 3.46
N MET A 33 -44.83 17.15 2.76
CA MET A 33 -43.73 16.42 2.13
C MET A 33 -42.91 15.74 3.24
N GLU A 34 -42.95 14.40 3.27
CA GLU A 34 -42.15 13.56 4.17
C GLU A 34 -40.65 13.70 3.85
N GLU A 35 -40.31 13.84 2.57
CA GLU A 35 -38.93 14.01 2.11
C GLU A 35 -38.85 15.08 1.03
N HIS A 36 -37.78 15.87 1.06
CA HIS A 36 -37.53 16.95 0.12
C HIS A 36 -36.86 16.39 -1.14
N ASP A 37 -37.38 16.69 -2.33
CA ASP A 37 -36.71 16.33 -3.59
C ASP A 37 -35.28 16.92 -3.61
N ASP A 38 -34.32 16.10 -4.03
CA ASP A 38 -32.93 16.49 -4.18
C ASP A 38 -32.76 17.59 -5.24
N ILE A 39 -33.65 17.66 -6.23
CA ILE A 39 -33.58 18.64 -7.34
C ILE A 39 -33.92 20.06 -6.87
N THR A 40 -34.87 20.23 -5.95
CA THR A 40 -35.28 21.56 -5.47
C THR A 40 -34.61 21.96 -4.16
N ARG A 41 -33.70 21.12 -3.63
CA ARG A 41 -33.10 21.28 -2.29
C ARG A 41 -32.27 22.55 -2.17
N GLN A 42 -32.71 23.46 -1.31
CA GLN A 42 -32.00 24.71 -1.01
C GLN A 42 -31.02 24.59 0.18
N THR A 43 -30.83 23.40 0.73
CA THR A 43 -29.87 23.14 1.81
C THR A 43 -28.61 22.46 1.27
N PRO A 44 -27.41 22.84 1.73
CA PRO A 44 -26.18 22.22 1.28
C PRO A 44 -26.20 20.72 1.60
N LYS A 45 -25.74 19.89 0.65
CA LYS A 45 -25.64 18.44 0.81
C LYS A 45 -24.84 18.12 2.07
N LYS A 46 -25.45 17.44 3.05
CA LYS A 46 -24.72 16.98 4.24
C LYS A 46 -23.60 16.04 3.78
N SER A 47 -22.36 16.37 4.12
CA SER A 47 -21.22 15.48 3.92
C SER A 47 -21.48 14.18 4.67
N ILE A 48 -21.58 13.08 3.92
CA ILE A 48 -21.68 11.71 4.45
C ILE A 48 -20.47 11.29 5.28
N MET A 49 -19.36 12.03 5.20
CA MET A 49 -18.13 11.71 5.90
C MET A 49 -18.07 12.41 7.26
N ASN A 50 -18.06 11.61 8.32
CA ASN A 50 -17.89 12.06 9.70
C ASN A 50 -16.45 12.56 9.91
N LYS A 51 -16.27 13.89 9.84
CA LYS A 51 -14.96 14.56 9.97
C LYS A 51 -14.20 14.23 11.27
N ARG A 52 -14.88 13.71 12.29
CA ARG A 52 -14.29 13.23 13.55
C ARG A 52 -13.35 12.04 13.36
N PHE A 53 -13.51 11.25 12.30
CA PHE A 53 -12.68 10.09 12.03
C PHE A 53 -11.46 10.38 11.14
N ILE A 54 -11.36 11.59 10.56
CA ILE A 54 -10.23 12.03 9.75
C ILE A 54 -8.87 11.82 10.47
N PRO A 55 -8.68 12.23 11.73
CA PRO A 55 -7.39 12.01 12.40
C PRO A 55 -7.05 10.52 12.55
N PHE A 56 -8.05 9.67 12.81
CA PHE A 56 -7.87 8.22 12.89
C PHE A 56 -7.52 7.60 11.53
N THR A 57 -8.13 8.07 10.45
CA THR A 57 -7.83 7.58 9.09
C THR A 57 -6.41 7.95 8.67
N VAL A 58 -5.98 9.19 8.97
CA VAL A 58 -4.61 9.65 8.70
C VAL A 58 -3.59 8.85 9.53
N ALA A 59 -3.85 8.63 10.81
CA ALA A 59 -2.98 7.83 11.66
C ALA A 59 -2.87 6.38 11.16
N ALA A 60 -3.99 5.74 10.82
CA ALA A 60 -4.00 4.38 10.28
C ALA A 60 -3.22 4.27 8.96
N ALA A 61 -3.39 5.24 8.05
CA ALA A 61 -2.63 5.29 6.80
C ALA A 61 -1.12 5.45 7.03
N ALA A 62 -0.72 6.28 8.00
CA ALA A 62 0.68 6.44 8.39
C ALA A 62 1.28 5.14 8.95
N PHE A 63 0.55 4.44 9.83
CA PHE A 63 0.97 3.14 10.36
C PHE A 63 1.15 2.10 9.26
N ILE A 64 0.21 2.02 8.31
CA ILE A 64 0.32 1.12 7.16
C ILE A 64 1.57 1.48 6.34
N GLY A 65 1.80 2.75 6.04
CA GLY A 65 2.98 3.20 5.30
C GLY A 65 4.30 2.82 5.98
N ILE A 66 4.41 3.07 7.30
CA ILE A 66 5.59 2.70 8.10
C ILE A 66 5.78 1.18 8.10
N PHE A 67 4.70 0.41 8.28
CA PHE A 67 4.74 -1.04 8.28
C PHE A 67 5.24 -1.60 6.94
N PHE A 68 4.70 -1.11 5.82
CA PHE A 68 5.14 -1.52 4.48
C PHE A 68 6.60 -1.13 4.21
N HIS A 69 7.03 0.05 4.67
CA HIS A 69 8.42 0.47 4.56
C HIS A 69 9.36 -0.47 5.33
N TRP A 70 9.00 -0.79 6.58
CA TRP A 70 9.77 -1.73 7.40
C TRP A 70 9.85 -3.12 6.77
N GLN A 71 8.73 -3.66 6.28
CA GLN A 71 8.71 -4.94 5.57
C GLN A 71 9.63 -4.95 4.35
N SER A 72 9.58 -3.88 3.53
CA SER A 72 10.39 -3.78 2.31
C SER A 72 11.89 -3.65 2.57
N SER A 73 12.27 -3.03 3.69
CA SER A 73 13.68 -2.79 4.03
C SER A 73 14.32 -3.98 4.75
N TYR A 74 13.56 -4.71 5.57
CA TYR A 74 14.12 -5.71 6.48
C TYR A 74 13.77 -7.15 6.15
N VAL A 75 12.60 -7.41 5.56
CA VAL A 75 12.07 -8.78 5.40
C VAL A 75 12.21 -9.30 3.98
N TRP A 76 12.05 -8.44 2.97
CA TRP A 76 12.10 -8.88 1.58
C TRP A 76 13.53 -9.16 1.11
N ALA A 77 13.70 -10.25 0.35
CA ALA A 77 14.96 -10.60 -0.29
C ALA A 77 15.31 -9.59 -1.40
N ASP A 78 16.55 -9.09 -1.38
CA ASP A 78 17.10 -8.17 -2.39
C ASP A 78 18.23 -8.84 -3.19
N SER A 79 19.11 -9.57 -2.50
CA SER A 79 20.23 -10.29 -3.13
C SER A 79 20.25 -11.76 -2.72
N GLN A 80 20.75 -12.60 -3.64
CA GLN A 80 21.13 -13.98 -3.36
C GLN A 80 22.61 -14.14 -3.68
N VAL A 81 23.38 -14.60 -2.69
CA VAL A 81 24.80 -14.91 -2.82
C VAL A 81 24.95 -16.43 -2.78
N TYR A 82 25.57 -16.98 -3.81
CA TYR A 82 25.91 -18.39 -3.92
C TYR A 82 27.40 -18.53 -3.61
N PHE A 83 27.69 -19.30 -2.59
CA PHE A 83 29.04 -19.66 -2.18
C PHE A 83 29.24 -21.13 -2.56
N ASP A 84 29.90 -21.36 -3.69
CA ASP A 84 30.18 -22.69 -4.20
C ASP A 84 31.65 -23.03 -3.91
N VAL A 85 31.84 -23.50 -2.69
CA VAL A 85 32.98 -24.32 -2.26
C VAL A 85 32.38 -25.70 -2.02
N ASN A 86 33.15 -26.77 -2.03
CA ASN A 86 32.64 -28.01 -1.45
C ASN A 86 32.66 -27.84 0.08
N PRO A 87 31.58 -27.37 0.75
CA PRO A 87 30.15 -27.58 0.41
C PRO A 87 29.33 -26.31 0.05
N SER A 88 28.39 -26.43 -0.91
CA SER A 88 27.74 -25.27 -1.53
C SER A 88 26.62 -24.66 -0.66
N ILE A 89 26.67 -23.34 -0.46
CA ILE A 89 25.80 -22.58 0.46
C ILE A 89 25.15 -21.40 -0.28
N ARG A 90 23.85 -21.19 -0.05
CA ARG A 90 23.10 -20.03 -0.55
C ARG A 90 22.76 -19.10 0.60
N ILE A 91 23.18 -17.84 0.50
CA ILE A 91 22.88 -16.77 1.46
C ILE A 91 21.90 -15.79 0.80
N THR A 92 20.84 -15.42 1.52
CA THR A 92 19.84 -14.45 1.08
C THR A 92 19.90 -13.22 1.97
N THR A 93 20.06 -12.04 1.37
CA THR A 93 20.14 -10.77 2.09
C THR A 93 18.98 -9.84 1.74
N ASN A 94 18.67 -8.93 2.66
CA ASN A 94 17.77 -7.81 2.40
C ASN A 94 18.53 -6.61 1.80
N LYS A 95 17.81 -5.50 1.58
CA LYS A 95 18.35 -4.27 0.98
C LYS A 95 19.51 -3.63 1.74
N ASN A 96 19.61 -3.92 3.04
CA ASN A 96 20.62 -3.40 3.96
C ASN A 96 21.77 -4.41 4.18
N ASP A 97 21.92 -5.37 3.27
CA ASP A 97 22.95 -6.42 3.29
C ASP A 97 22.94 -7.26 4.57
N LYS A 98 21.77 -7.34 5.23
CA LYS A 98 21.55 -8.23 6.37
C LYS A 98 21.06 -9.57 5.89
N VAL A 99 21.64 -10.65 6.41
CA VAL A 99 21.23 -12.01 6.08
C VAL A 99 19.87 -12.30 6.69
N ILE A 100 18.93 -12.69 5.85
CA ILE A 100 17.56 -13.07 6.23
C ILE A 100 17.30 -14.56 6.07
N GLY A 101 18.16 -15.29 5.35
CA GLY A 101 18.10 -16.73 5.17
C GLY A 101 19.41 -17.31 4.68
N MET A 102 19.72 -18.53 5.09
CA MET A 102 20.87 -19.30 4.63
C MET A 102 20.42 -20.75 4.41
N ASN A 103 20.81 -21.35 3.28
CA ASN A 103 20.41 -22.71 2.90
C ASN A 103 21.59 -23.48 2.32
N GLY A 104 21.83 -24.68 2.87
CA GLY A 104 22.87 -25.59 2.39
C GLY A 104 22.32 -26.45 1.27
N ILE A 105 22.97 -26.39 0.11
CA ILE A 105 22.59 -27.20 -1.05
C ILE A 105 22.96 -28.67 -0.80
N ASN A 106 24.11 -28.90 -0.15
CA ASN A 106 24.61 -30.24 0.22
C ASN A 106 24.32 -30.57 1.71
N GLN A 107 24.37 -31.85 2.09
CA GLN A 107 24.13 -32.28 3.48
C GLN A 107 25.17 -31.72 4.45
N GLU A 108 26.44 -31.64 4.05
CA GLU A 108 27.54 -31.08 4.84
C GLU A 108 27.33 -29.57 5.09
N ALA A 109 26.90 -28.84 4.06
CA ALA A 109 26.55 -27.42 4.17
C ALA A 109 25.42 -27.20 5.20
N LYS A 110 24.42 -28.09 5.27
CA LYS A 110 23.35 -27.97 6.26
C LYS A 110 23.87 -28.10 7.69
N GLN A 111 24.79 -29.04 7.95
CA GLN A 111 25.40 -29.23 9.26
C GLN A 111 26.23 -28.02 9.70
N ILE A 112 26.89 -27.34 8.75
CA ILE A 112 27.67 -26.11 9.01
C ILE A 112 26.74 -24.93 9.33
N ILE A 113 25.60 -24.83 8.63
CA ILE A 113 24.63 -23.74 8.80
C ILE A 113 23.85 -23.88 10.11
N GLU A 114 23.52 -25.10 10.55
CA GLU A 114 22.77 -25.35 11.78
C GLU A 114 23.48 -24.85 13.05
N SER A 115 24.82 -24.81 13.06
CA SER A 115 25.62 -24.31 14.17
C SER A 115 25.88 -22.80 14.13
N MET A 116 25.44 -22.08 13.08
CA MET A 116 25.69 -20.65 12.91
C MET A 116 24.48 -19.78 13.27
N ASP A 117 24.72 -18.74 14.06
CA ASP A 117 23.78 -17.62 14.19
C ASP A 117 24.05 -16.59 13.09
N TYR A 118 23.23 -16.61 12.04
CA TYR A 118 23.42 -15.77 10.85
C TYR A 118 22.35 -14.68 10.69
N LYS A 119 21.17 -14.83 11.31
CA LYS A 119 20.00 -14.00 10.96
C LYS A 119 20.14 -12.59 11.52
N GLY A 120 20.11 -11.58 10.65
CA GLY A 120 20.25 -10.16 11.05
C GLY A 120 21.70 -9.65 11.12
N LYS A 121 22.70 -10.52 10.98
CA LYS A 121 24.10 -10.14 10.79
C LYS A 121 24.33 -9.59 9.38
N THR A 122 25.39 -8.81 9.19
CA THR A 122 25.79 -8.36 7.84
C THR A 122 26.34 -9.52 7.02
N ILE A 123 26.22 -9.45 5.70
CA ILE A 123 26.79 -10.46 4.80
C ILE A 123 28.28 -10.70 5.07
N ILE A 124 29.05 -9.63 5.31
CA ILE A 124 30.49 -9.71 5.61
C ILE A 124 30.75 -10.55 6.85
N GLN A 125 30.07 -10.25 7.97
CA GLN A 125 30.20 -11.02 9.22
C GLN A 125 29.82 -12.49 9.05
N VAL A 126 28.74 -12.77 8.32
CA VAL A 126 28.31 -14.16 8.08
C VAL A 126 29.30 -14.90 7.18
N THR A 127 29.91 -14.21 6.21
CA THR A 127 30.95 -14.79 5.38
C THR A 127 32.23 -15.07 6.15
N GLU A 128 32.64 -14.19 7.06
CA GLU A 128 33.78 -14.42 7.98
C GLU A 128 33.51 -15.64 8.89
N ASP A 129 32.37 -15.66 9.58
CA ASP A 129 31.94 -16.78 10.42
C ASP A 129 31.90 -18.10 9.62
N LEU A 130 31.45 -18.05 8.36
CA LEU A 130 31.40 -19.20 7.47
C LEU A 130 32.80 -19.69 7.08
N MET A 131 33.72 -18.78 6.76
CA MET A 131 35.11 -19.12 6.42
C MET A 131 35.81 -19.80 7.59
N ASP A 132 35.61 -19.29 8.82
CA ASP A 132 36.16 -19.89 10.03
C ASP A 132 35.65 -21.32 10.23
N GLN A 133 34.35 -21.57 10.05
CA GLN A 133 33.76 -22.90 10.14
C GLN A 133 34.28 -23.87 9.06
N LEU A 134 34.54 -23.37 7.85
CA LEU A 134 35.09 -24.18 6.76
C LEU A 134 36.56 -24.54 6.99
N LEU A 135 37.35 -23.61 7.56
CA LEU A 135 38.73 -23.86 7.97
C LEU A 135 38.79 -24.87 9.13
N GLU A 136 37.98 -24.69 10.17
CA GLU A 136 37.93 -25.60 11.33
C GLU A 136 37.59 -27.03 10.94
N LYS A 137 36.70 -27.20 9.96
CA LYS A 137 36.27 -28.51 9.45
C LYS A 137 37.16 -29.05 8.31
N ASN A 138 38.28 -28.39 8.00
CA ASN A 138 39.23 -28.75 6.94
C ASN A 138 38.63 -28.82 5.52
N TYR A 139 37.56 -28.06 5.23
CA TYR A 139 37.03 -27.92 3.86
C TYR A 139 37.87 -26.98 3.00
N LEU A 140 38.67 -26.11 3.64
CA LEU A 140 39.64 -25.25 2.98
C LEU A 140 41.04 -25.68 3.43
N THR A 141 41.76 -26.38 2.55
CA THR A 141 43.14 -26.82 2.78
C THR A 141 44.10 -26.03 1.90
N GLU A 142 45.40 -26.00 2.22
CA GLU A 142 46.38 -25.25 1.42
C GLU A 142 46.47 -25.71 -0.05
N THR A 143 45.92 -26.87 -0.40
CA THR A 143 45.92 -27.42 -1.77
C THR A 143 44.67 -27.05 -2.59
N ASP A 144 43.53 -26.79 -1.94
CA ASP A 144 42.25 -26.46 -2.59
C ASP A 144 41.88 -24.99 -2.37
N LYS A 145 42.47 -24.10 -3.20
CA LYS A 145 42.43 -22.65 -3.02
C LYS A 145 41.32 -21.90 -3.76
N TYR A 146 40.39 -22.61 -4.41
CA TYR A 146 39.41 -21.98 -5.28
C TYR A 146 38.05 -21.92 -4.62
N ILE A 147 37.51 -20.70 -4.52
CA ILE A 147 36.17 -20.41 -4.04
C ILE A 147 35.41 -19.80 -5.19
N LEU A 148 34.30 -20.41 -5.60
CA LEU A 148 33.41 -19.81 -6.59
C LEU A 148 32.34 -19.00 -5.85
N LEU A 149 32.41 -17.68 -5.99
CA LEU A 149 31.40 -16.77 -5.49
C LEU A 149 30.55 -16.27 -6.66
N SER A 150 29.24 -16.49 -6.59
CA SER A 150 28.29 -15.92 -7.56
C SER A 150 27.28 -15.04 -6.86
N VAL A 151 27.22 -13.76 -7.23
CA VAL A 151 26.28 -12.79 -6.66
C VAL A 151 25.16 -12.53 -7.66
N TYR A 152 23.93 -12.73 -7.21
CA TYR A 152 22.74 -12.37 -7.96
C TYR A 152 21.99 -11.26 -7.23
N ASN A 153 21.90 -10.09 -7.86
CA ASN A 153 21.02 -9.01 -7.45
C ASN A 153 20.17 -8.56 -8.65
N LYS A 154 18.90 -8.23 -8.40
CA LYS A 154 17.99 -7.72 -9.43
C LYS A 154 18.45 -6.37 -10.02
N LYS A 155 19.24 -5.59 -9.28
CA LYS A 155 19.89 -4.34 -9.69
C LYS A 155 21.36 -4.63 -9.99
N THR A 156 21.76 -4.43 -11.26
CA THR A 156 23.12 -4.74 -11.75
C THR A 156 24.22 -4.01 -10.98
N VAL A 157 23.99 -2.75 -10.57
CA VAL A 157 24.97 -1.92 -9.83
C VAL A 157 25.34 -2.50 -8.45
N LYS A 158 24.49 -3.35 -7.87
CA LYS A 158 24.77 -4.03 -6.58
C LYS A 158 25.44 -5.40 -6.76
N ALA A 159 25.51 -5.91 -7.99
CA ALA A 159 26.06 -7.22 -8.31
C ALA A 159 27.52 -7.16 -8.80
N GLU A 160 28.01 -5.95 -9.12
CA GLU A 160 29.43 -5.63 -9.39
C GLU A 160 30.15 -5.26 -8.10
#